data_AF-A0A4V6F0H8-F1
#
_entry.id   AF-A0A4V6F0H8-F1
#
_cell.length_a   1.000
_cell.length_b   1.000
_cell.length_c   1.000
_cell.angle_alpha   90.00
_cell.angle_beta   90.00
_cell.angle_gamma   90.00
#
_symmetry.space_group_name_H-M   'P 1'
#
loop_
_entity.id
_entity.type
_entity.pdbx_description
1 polymer ?
#
loop_
_entity_poly.entity_id
_entity_poly.type
_entity_poly.pdbx_seq_one_letter_code
_entity_poly.pdbx_strand_id
1 'polypeptide(L)'
;MTLGATPDAAVITDAMTGFVKEDEHVLTYGGGGQQTHELTATGLLSIVDPDAGEDHFRYGPGGETAVSDPFGGQLRISANGSWMYTVDNDNPHLQQLAAGEVEHAIYRVHSIDGTSHDIDIEVRGTNDAPVLSAATASATEDGSAVSGQMSATDVDHGDTQT
;
A
#
# COMPACT_ATOMS: atom_id res chain seq x y z
N MET A 1 -12.45 -9.75 -51.23
CA MET A 1 -12.27 -8.59 -50.35
C MET A 1 -12.43 -9.09 -48.93
N THR A 2 -11.33 -9.33 -48.23
CA THR A 2 -11.35 -9.49 -46.78
C THR A 2 -11.46 -8.09 -46.20
N LEU A 3 -12.57 -7.78 -45.54
CA LEU A 3 -12.64 -6.63 -44.64
C LEU A 3 -11.59 -6.91 -43.57
N GLY A 4 -10.45 -6.23 -43.63
CA GLY A 4 -9.49 -6.27 -42.53
C GLY A 4 -10.16 -5.62 -41.33
N ALA A 5 -10.29 -6.35 -40.23
CA ALA A 5 -10.62 -5.74 -38.95
C ALA A 5 -9.63 -4.59 -38.73
N THR A 6 -10.15 -3.41 -38.43
CA THR A 6 -9.30 -2.31 -37.98
C THR A 6 -9.02 -2.60 -36.52
N PRO A 7 -7.75 -2.62 -36.07
CA PRO A 7 -7.46 -2.80 -34.66
C PRO A 7 -8.21 -1.75 -33.84
N ASP A 8 -9.07 -2.21 -32.94
CA ASP A 8 -9.78 -1.41 -31.97
C ASP A 8 -8.96 -1.38 -30.67
N ALA A 9 -9.18 -0.36 -29.83
CA ALA A 9 -8.51 -0.28 -28.54
C ALA A 9 -9.42 -0.84 -27.44
N ALA A 10 -8.82 -1.54 -26.48
CA ALA A 10 -9.54 -2.01 -25.30
C ALA A 10 -10.16 -0.85 -24.50
N VAL A 11 -11.30 -1.11 -23.87
CA VAL A 11 -11.91 -0.22 -22.88
C VAL A 11 -11.75 -0.85 -21.49
N ILE A 12 -11.03 -0.16 -20.61
CA ILE A 12 -10.76 -0.59 -19.23
C ILE A 12 -11.52 0.31 -18.24
N THR A 13 -12.14 -0.29 -17.23
CA THR A 13 -12.87 0.43 -16.17
C THR A 13 -12.66 -0.22 -14.80
N ASP A 14 -12.69 0.59 -13.74
CA ASP A 14 -12.63 0.13 -12.36
C ASP A 14 -13.98 -0.45 -11.92
N ALA A 15 -14.05 -1.76 -11.70
CA ALA A 15 -15.25 -2.42 -11.19
C ALA A 15 -15.27 -2.48 -9.67
N MET A 16 -14.10 -2.63 -9.03
CA MET A 16 -13.92 -2.62 -7.59
C MET A 16 -12.51 -2.14 -7.25
N THR A 17 -12.40 -1.23 -6.29
CA THR A 17 -11.13 -0.79 -5.73
C THR A 17 -11.10 -1.04 -4.22
N GLY A 18 -9.99 -1.59 -3.74
CA GLY A 18 -9.69 -1.73 -2.32
C GLY A 18 -8.75 -0.63 -1.85
N PHE A 19 -8.59 -0.53 -0.54
CA PHE A 19 -7.60 0.32 0.12
C PHE A 19 -6.80 -0.52 1.11
N VAL A 20 -5.60 -0.07 1.44
CA VAL A 20 -4.90 -0.54 2.65
C VAL A 20 -5.08 0.51 3.74
N LYS A 21 -5.22 0.02 4.96
CA LYS A 21 -5.19 0.86 6.15
C LYS A 21 -4.12 0.31 7.05
N GLU A 22 -3.25 1.22 7.47
CA GLU A 22 -2.19 0.96 8.41
C GLU A 22 -2.70 0.22 9.65
N ASP A 23 -1.87 -0.69 10.16
CA ASP A 23 -2.07 -1.52 11.35
C ASP A 23 -3.31 -2.43 11.32
N GLU A 24 -4.07 -2.42 10.22
CA GLU A 24 -5.31 -3.15 10.08
C GLU A 24 -5.14 -4.34 9.14
N HIS A 25 -5.62 -5.52 9.56
CA HIS A 25 -5.55 -6.75 8.76
C HIS A 25 -4.13 -7.19 8.37
N VAL A 26 -3.13 -6.90 9.22
CA VAL A 26 -1.75 -7.35 9.05
C VAL A 26 -1.69 -8.89 8.99
N LEU A 27 -1.31 -9.44 7.84
CA LEU A 27 -1.27 -10.88 7.60
C LEU A 27 0.10 -11.48 7.92
N THR A 28 0.23 -12.10 9.09
CA THR A 28 1.47 -12.79 9.48
C THR A 28 1.54 -14.23 8.93
N TYR A 29 2.03 -14.44 7.71
CA TYR A 29 2.24 -15.81 7.19
C TYR A 29 3.49 -15.98 6.31
N GLY A 30 4.66 -16.09 6.93
CA GLY A 30 5.84 -16.69 6.31
C GLY A 30 5.94 -18.18 6.65
N GLY A 31 5.87 -19.05 5.63
CA GLY A 31 6.18 -20.47 5.78
C GLY A 31 7.59 -20.66 6.34
N GLY A 32 7.69 -21.14 7.60
CA GLY A 32 8.95 -21.26 8.33
C GLY A 32 9.05 -20.42 9.62
N GLY A 33 7.99 -19.70 10.01
CA GLY A 33 7.96 -18.90 11.24
C GLY A 33 8.50 -17.47 11.06
N GLN A 34 8.57 -16.98 9.82
CA GLN A 34 8.86 -15.58 9.53
C GLN A 34 7.54 -14.80 9.56
N GLN A 35 7.51 -13.74 10.35
CA GLN A 35 6.40 -12.80 10.36
C GLN A 35 6.58 -11.88 9.16
N THR A 36 5.63 -11.88 8.22
CA THR A 36 5.56 -10.90 7.13
C THR A 36 4.51 -9.91 7.59
N HIS A 37 4.88 -8.71 8.02
CA HIS A 37 3.93 -7.72 8.52
C HIS A 37 3.24 -7.05 7.33
N GLU A 38 2.53 -7.82 6.51
CA GLU A 38 2.02 -7.32 5.23
C GLU A 38 0.56 -6.88 5.29
N LEU A 39 0.28 -5.73 4.69
CA LEU A 39 -1.06 -5.25 4.35
C LEU A 39 -1.41 -5.64 2.92
N THR A 40 -2.69 -5.83 2.63
CA THR A 40 -3.14 -6.18 1.28
C THR A 40 -4.41 -5.44 0.89
N ALA A 41 -4.43 -4.88 -0.32
CA ALA A 41 -5.63 -4.40 -0.99
C ALA A 41 -5.91 -5.25 -2.23
N THR A 42 -7.18 -5.49 -2.51
CA THR A 42 -7.62 -6.21 -3.71
C THR A 42 -8.64 -5.39 -4.48
N GLY A 43 -8.73 -5.63 -5.78
CA GLY A 43 -9.77 -5.06 -6.61
C GLY A 43 -9.91 -5.79 -7.93
N LEU A 44 -10.77 -5.23 -8.79
CA LEU A 44 -11.15 -5.80 -10.06
C LEU A 44 -11.30 -4.71 -11.11
N LEU A 45 -10.59 -4.85 -12.22
CA LEU A 45 -10.82 -4.11 -13.44
C LEU A 45 -11.70 -4.91 -14.40
N SER A 46 -12.58 -4.21 -15.12
CA SER A 46 -13.29 -4.76 -16.28
C SER A 46 -12.60 -4.31 -17.56
N ILE A 47 -12.48 -5.23 -18.50
CA ILE A 47 -11.89 -4.98 -19.82
C ILE A 47 -12.84 -5.51 -20.90
N VAL A 48 -13.01 -4.75 -21.97
CA VAL A 48 -13.75 -5.15 -23.16
C VAL A 48 -12.94 -4.74 -24.39
N ASP A 49 -12.75 -5.68 -25.30
CA ASP A 49 -12.07 -5.43 -26.58
C ASP A 49 -12.87 -6.09 -27.74
N PRO A 50 -13.18 -5.35 -28.82
CA PRO A 50 -13.82 -5.93 -30.01
C PRO A 50 -12.96 -6.95 -30.76
N ASP A 51 -11.63 -6.87 -30.64
CA ASP A 51 -10.69 -7.77 -31.31
C ASP A 51 -10.63 -9.13 -30.61
N ALA A 52 -10.74 -10.20 -31.40
CA ALA A 52 -10.92 -11.54 -30.89
C ALA A 52 -9.69 -12.01 -30.09
N GLY A 53 -9.90 -12.17 -28.78
CA GLY A 53 -8.86 -12.60 -27.85
C GLY A 53 -8.01 -11.46 -27.30
N GLU A 54 -8.42 -10.19 -27.48
CA GLU A 54 -7.73 -9.03 -26.90
C GLU A 54 -8.38 -8.49 -25.62
N ASP A 55 -9.45 -9.15 -25.16
CA ASP A 55 -10.26 -8.84 -23.99
C ASP A 55 -9.64 -9.25 -22.64
N HIS A 56 -8.32 -9.15 -22.49
CA HIS A 56 -7.62 -9.54 -21.27
C HIS A 56 -6.34 -8.74 -21.00
N PHE A 57 -5.92 -8.74 -19.73
CA PHE A 57 -4.71 -8.05 -19.28
C PHE A 57 -3.44 -8.85 -19.55
N ARG A 58 -2.35 -8.13 -19.82
CA ARG A 58 -0.99 -8.69 -19.69
C ARG A 58 -0.76 -8.96 -18.20
N TYR A 59 -0.29 -10.17 -17.89
CA TYR A 59 -0.06 -10.61 -16.52
C TYR A 59 1.32 -11.26 -16.38
N GLY A 60 1.83 -11.32 -15.15
CA GLY A 60 3.17 -11.82 -14.86
C GLY A 60 4.24 -10.73 -14.93
N PRO A 61 5.53 -11.09 -14.97
CA PRO A 61 6.62 -10.12 -14.90
C PRO A 61 6.53 -9.07 -16.01
N GLY A 62 6.33 -7.80 -15.62
CA GLY A 62 6.17 -6.68 -16.54
C GLY A 62 4.75 -6.41 -17.04
N GLY A 63 3.73 -7.11 -16.50
CA GLY A 63 2.31 -6.78 -16.72
C GLY A 63 1.86 -5.51 -15.99
N GLU A 64 2.54 -5.18 -14.90
CA GLU A 64 2.35 -3.97 -14.11
C GLU A 64 3.65 -3.17 -13.97
N THR A 65 3.51 -1.86 -13.80
CA THR A 65 4.63 -0.94 -13.54
C THR A 65 4.23 0.07 -12.47
N ALA A 66 5.05 0.22 -11.43
CA ALA A 66 4.84 1.28 -10.44
C ALA A 66 5.05 2.65 -11.10
N VAL A 67 4.02 3.49 -11.08
CA VAL A 67 4.09 4.89 -11.53
C VAL A 67 4.54 5.77 -10.37
N SER A 68 3.98 5.53 -9.19
CA SER A 68 4.34 6.18 -7.94
C SER A 68 3.96 5.26 -6.78
N ASP A 69 4.91 4.83 -5.97
CA ASP A 69 4.63 4.05 -4.76
C ASP A 69 5.64 4.43 -3.67
N PRO A 70 5.28 5.38 -2.78
CA PRO A 70 6.19 5.82 -1.71
C PRO A 70 6.41 4.74 -0.64
N PHE A 71 5.55 3.73 -0.59
CA PHE A 71 5.59 2.66 0.40
C PHE A 71 6.38 1.44 -0.06
N GLY A 72 6.84 1.42 -1.31
CA GLY A 72 7.64 0.32 -1.85
C GLY A 72 6.89 -1.01 -1.89
N GLY A 73 5.57 -0.96 -2.07
CA GLY A 73 4.73 -2.14 -2.20
C GLY A 73 4.91 -2.85 -3.55
N GLN A 74 4.01 -3.78 -3.82
CA GLN A 74 3.98 -4.55 -5.05
C GLN A 74 2.54 -4.83 -5.48
N LEU A 75 2.23 -4.54 -6.74
CA LEU A 75 0.99 -4.97 -7.37
C LEU A 75 1.21 -6.23 -8.22
N ARG A 76 0.20 -7.09 -8.27
CA ARG A 76 0.05 -8.19 -9.23
C ARG A 76 -1.35 -8.14 -9.82
N ILE A 77 -1.44 -8.23 -11.14
CA ILE A 77 -2.72 -8.37 -11.86
C ILE A 77 -2.79 -9.74 -12.55
N SER A 78 -4.00 -10.31 -12.64
CA SER A 78 -4.29 -11.49 -13.46
C SER A 78 -5.00 -11.12 -14.76
N ALA A 79 -5.00 -12.02 -15.73
CA ALA A 79 -5.59 -11.79 -17.06
C ALA A 79 -7.05 -11.32 -17.02
N ASN A 80 -7.82 -11.71 -16.00
CA ASN A 80 -9.23 -11.33 -15.80
C ASN A 80 -9.43 -9.97 -15.10
N GLY A 81 -8.36 -9.22 -14.83
CA GLY A 81 -8.44 -7.90 -14.19
C GLY A 81 -8.48 -7.92 -12.66
N SER A 82 -8.46 -9.09 -12.01
CA SER A 82 -8.28 -9.15 -10.56
C SER A 82 -6.86 -8.71 -10.22
N TRP A 83 -6.72 -7.82 -9.25
CA TRP A 83 -5.42 -7.36 -8.81
C TRP A 83 -5.29 -7.41 -7.29
N MET A 84 -4.05 -7.50 -6.84
CA MET A 84 -3.66 -7.52 -5.43
C MET A 84 -2.44 -6.62 -5.25
N TYR A 85 -2.56 -5.64 -4.36
CA TYR A 85 -1.46 -4.82 -3.88
C TYR A 85 -1.05 -5.28 -2.49
N THR A 86 0.25 -5.47 -2.27
CA THR A 86 0.82 -5.88 -0.99
C THR A 86 1.92 -4.90 -0.59
N VAL A 87 1.93 -4.50 0.68
CA VAL A 87 2.91 -3.55 1.23
C VAL A 87 3.28 -3.95 2.65
N ASP A 88 4.50 -3.62 3.06
CA ASP A 88 4.99 -3.86 4.42
C ASP A 88 4.43 -2.81 5.39
N ASN A 89 3.74 -3.26 6.43
CA ASN A 89 3.23 -2.42 7.53
C ASN A 89 4.39 -1.80 8.31
N ASP A 90 5.55 -2.46 8.37
CA ASP A 90 6.74 -1.91 9.05
C ASP A 90 7.45 -0.82 8.22
N ASN A 91 6.90 -0.43 7.05
CA ASN A 91 7.47 0.64 6.25
C ASN A 91 7.47 1.96 7.04
N PRO A 92 8.63 2.60 7.28
CA PRO A 92 8.70 3.81 8.12
C PRO A 92 7.91 5.01 7.59
N HIS A 93 7.66 5.10 6.28
CA HIS A 93 6.84 6.16 5.69
C HIS A 93 5.35 5.86 5.87
N LEU A 94 4.94 4.59 5.79
CA LEU A 94 3.58 4.16 6.11
C LEU A 94 3.28 4.40 7.60
N GLN A 95 4.24 4.06 8.48
CA GLN A 95 4.23 4.26 9.93
C GLN A 95 4.22 5.72 10.40
N GLN A 96 4.27 6.68 9.48
CA GLN A 96 4.23 8.11 9.80
C GLN A 96 2.90 8.75 9.40
N LEU A 97 1.99 8.01 8.75
CA LEU A 97 0.73 8.55 8.28
C LEU A 97 -0.24 8.71 9.45
N ALA A 98 -0.57 9.96 9.79
CA ALA A 98 -1.46 10.22 10.90
C ALA A 98 -2.91 9.79 10.61
N ALA A 99 -3.72 9.62 11.65
CA ALA A 99 -5.12 9.23 11.48
C ALA A 99 -5.91 10.21 10.60
N GLY A 100 -6.47 9.68 9.51
CA GLY A 100 -7.21 10.45 8.52
C GLY A 100 -6.36 11.01 7.38
N GLU A 101 -5.04 10.82 7.44
CA GLU A 101 -4.15 11.01 6.29
C GLU A 101 -4.37 9.89 5.28
N VAL A 102 -4.37 10.28 4.00
CA VAL A 102 -4.53 9.38 2.86
C VAL A 102 -3.49 9.73 1.83
N GLU A 103 -2.68 8.74 1.49
CA GLU A 103 -1.70 8.80 0.42
C GLU A 103 -1.99 7.71 -0.62
N HIS A 104 -1.33 7.76 -1.77
CA HIS A 104 -1.69 6.95 -2.93
C HIS A 104 -0.50 6.15 -3.47
N ALA A 105 -0.75 4.88 -3.78
CA ALA A 105 0.12 4.05 -4.61
C ALA A 105 -0.54 3.86 -5.99
N ILE A 106 0.17 4.25 -7.04
CA ILE A 106 -0.30 4.26 -8.43
C ILE A 106 0.49 3.25 -9.26
N TYR A 107 -0.24 2.30 -9.86
CA TYR A 107 0.32 1.26 -10.71
C TYR A 107 -0.33 1.29 -12.09
N ARG A 108 0.49 1.25 -13.13
CA ARG A 108 0.02 1.13 -14.51
C ARG A 108 -0.03 -0.32 -14.94
N VAL A 109 -1.14 -0.72 -15.54
CA VAL A 109 -1.34 -2.03 -16.16
C VAL A 109 -1.65 -1.87 -17.65
N HIS A 110 -1.51 -2.97 -18.39
CA HIS A 110 -1.75 -2.99 -19.83
C HIS A 110 -2.61 -4.18 -20.24
N SER A 111 -3.53 -3.96 -21.18
CA SER A 111 -4.17 -5.01 -21.97
C SER A 111 -3.23 -5.60 -23.02
N ILE A 112 -3.61 -6.71 -23.64
CA ILE A 112 -2.75 -7.40 -24.61
C ILE A 112 -2.48 -6.56 -25.87
N ASP A 113 -3.47 -5.76 -26.31
CA ASP A 113 -3.38 -4.76 -27.40
C ASP A 113 -2.41 -3.59 -27.07
N GLY A 114 -2.13 -3.39 -25.77
CA GLY A 114 -1.23 -2.36 -25.25
C GLY A 114 -1.94 -1.16 -24.62
N THR A 115 -3.27 -1.10 -24.62
CA THR A 115 -4.03 -0.05 -23.93
C THR A 115 -3.68 -0.05 -22.43
N SER A 116 -3.42 1.13 -21.88
CA SER A 116 -2.95 1.31 -20.50
C SER A 116 -4.03 1.84 -19.58
N HIS A 117 -4.00 1.40 -18.32
CA HIS A 117 -4.87 1.92 -17.25
C HIS A 117 -4.08 2.09 -15.95
N ASP A 118 -4.40 3.11 -15.18
CA ASP A 118 -3.78 3.38 -13.87
C ASP A 118 -4.72 2.92 -12.76
N ILE A 119 -4.21 2.06 -11.89
CA ILE A 119 -4.86 1.66 -10.65
C ILE A 119 -4.35 2.61 -9.57
N ASP A 120 -5.29 3.30 -8.93
CA ASP A 120 -5.04 4.17 -7.77
C ASP A 120 -5.46 3.42 -6.50
N ILE A 121 -4.49 3.15 -5.62
CA ILE A 121 -4.71 2.47 -4.35
C ILE A 121 -4.55 3.48 -3.22
N GLU A 122 -5.60 3.67 -2.43
CA GLU A 122 -5.55 4.48 -1.21
C GLU A 122 -4.82 3.73 -0.09
N VAL A 123 -3.88 4.43 0.55
CA VAL A 123 -3.18 4.02 1.77
C VAL A 123 -3.56 5.00 2.87
N ARG A 124 -4.21 4.49 3.92
CA ARG A 124 -4.79 5.30 4.99
C ARG A 124 -4.02 5.11 6.29
N GLY A 125 -3.63 6.22 6.92
CA GLY A 125 -2.93 6.23 8.19
C GLY A 125 -3.82 5.87 9.39
N THR A 126 -3.18 5.39 10.46
CA THR A 126 -3.75 5.22 11.80
C THR A 126 -3.17 6.22 12.78
N ASN A 127 -3.60 6.16 14.05
CA ASN A 127 -2.97 6.95 15.09
C ASN A 127 -2.17 5.97 15.94
N ASP A 128 -0.87 6.13 15.98
CA ASP A 128 0.00 5.36 16.85
C ASP A 128 -0.01 5.91 18.27
N ALA A 129 0.34 5.07 19.25
CA ALA A 129 0.38 5.50 20.63
C ALA A 129 1.79 6.01 20.98
N PRO A 130 1.91 7.12 21.74
CA PRO A 130 3.21 7.68 22.05
C PRO A 130 4.02 6.74 22.95
N VAL A 131 5.30 6.58 22.64
CA VAL A 131 6.25 5.77 23.40
C VAL A 131 6.92 6.66 24.45
N LEU A 132 6.78 6.29 25.74
CA LEU A 132 7.41 6.99 26.86
C LEU A 132 8.83 6.48 27.12
N SER A 133 9.79 7.39 27.19
CA SER A 133 11.17 7.13 27.61
C SER A 133 11.49 7.95 28.86
N ALA A 134 11.95 7.27 29.92
CA ALA A 134 12.32 7.90 31.18
C ALA A 134 13.82 7.74 31.45
N ALA A 135 14.53 8.85 31.62
CA ALA A 135 15.89 8.82 32.14
C ALA A 135 15.83 8.66 33.66
N THR A 136 16.19 7.48 34.17
CA THR A 136 16.27 7.27 35.63
C THR A 136 17.56 7.88 36.16
N ALA A 137 17.43 8.88 37.03
CA ALA A 137 18.51 9.33 37.89
C ALA A 137 18.41 8.61 39.24
N SER A 138 19.53 8.09 39.75
CA SER A 138 19.57 7.44 41.06
C SER A 138 19.68 8.48 42.18
N ALA A 139 18.87 8.32 43.23
CA ALA A 139 18.97 9.10 44.46
C ALA A 139 19.77 8.32 45.51
N THR A 140 20.70 8.97 46.20
CA THR A 140 21.23 8.51 47.48
C THR A 140 20.39 9.08 48.62
N GLU A 141 20.24 8.33 49.71
CA GLU A 141 19.27 8.57 50.80
C GLU A 141 19.41 9.93 51.53
N ASP A 142 20.48 10.69 51.26
CA ASP A 142 20.75 12.02 51.83
C ASP A 142 21.04 13.10 50.75
N GLY A 143 20.69 12.85 49.49
CA GLY A 143 20.95 13.74 48.35
C GLY A 143 19.78 14.64 47.95
N SER A 144 20.09 15.76 47.27
CA SER A 144 19.11 16.69 46.67
C SER A 144 17.99 15.98 45.88
N ALA A 145 16.82 16.62 45.82
CA ALA A 145 15.70 16.16 45.00
C ALA A 145 16.14 15.76 43.59
N VAL A 146 15.83 14.53 43.19
CA VAL A 146 16.12 14.02 41.86
C VAL A 146 15.01 14.44 40.92
N SER A 147 15.33 15.27 39.93
CA SER A 147 14.45 15.50 38.78
C SER A 147 14.70 14.43 37.72
N GLY A 148 13.76 13.50 37.53
CA GLY A 148 13.73 12.66 36.34
C GLY A 148 13.18 13.45 35.15
N GLN A 149 13.82 13.35 33.99
CA GLN A 149 13.24 13.85 32.75
C GLN A 149 12.51 12.69 32.04
N MET A 150 11.24 12.90 31.72
CA MET A 150 10.45 12.01 30.86
C MET A 150 10.31 12.69 29.49
N SER A 151 10.49 11.93 28.42
CA SER A 151 10.19 12.35 27.05
C SER A 151 9.21 11.33 26.47
N ALA A 152 8.14 11.78 25.81
CA ALA A 152 7.41 10.91 24.90
C ALA A 152 7.92 11.12 23.46
N THR A 153 7.67 10.16 22.58
CA THR A 153 7.82 10.33 21.12
C THR A 153 6.67 9.60 20.47
N ASP A 154 6.02 10.24 19.50
CA ASP A 154 5.02 9.62 18.65
C ASP A 154 5.63 9.41 17.25
N VAL A 155 5.24 8.33 16.58
CA VAL A 155 5.74 7.99 15.24
C VAL A 155 4.94 8.70 14.15
N ASP A 156 3.68 9.05 14.42
CA ASP A 156 2.85 9.83 13.52
C ASP A 156 3.46 11.21 13.27
N HIS A 157 3.47 11.66 12.01
CA HIS A 157 3.92 13.00 11.72
C HIS A 157 2.89 14.04 12.20
N GLY A 158 3.38 15.07 12.91
CA GLY A 158 2.55 16.21 13.30
C GLY A 158 1.86 16.06 14.66
N ASP A 159 2.03 14.93 15.37
CA ASP A 159 1.55 14.85 16.74
C ASP A 159 2.39 15.74 17.67
N THR A 160 1.70 16.52 18.50
CA THR A 160 2.34 17.42 19.47
C THR A 160 1.96 16.97 20.86
N GLN A 161 2.95 16.48 21.61
CA GLN A 161 2.86 16.22 23.05
C GLN A 161 2.17 17.41 23.75
N THR A 162 0.93 17.21 24.20
CA THR A 162 0.21 18.20 25.02
C THR A 162 -0.34 17.57 26.29
#